data_AF-A0A967U3D4-F1
#
_entry.id   AF-A0A967U3D4-F1
#
_cell.length_a   1.000
_cell.length_b   1.000
_cell.length_c   1.000
_cell.angle_alpha   90.00
_cell.angle_beta   90.00
_cell.angle_gamma   90.00
#
_symmetry.space_group_name_H-M   'P 1'
#
loop_
_entity.id
_entity.type
_entity.pdbx_description
1 polymer ?
#
loop_
_entity_poly.entity_id
_entity_poly.type
_entity_poly.pdbx_seq_one_letter_code
_entity_poly.pdbx_strand_id
1 'polypeptide(L)'
;MFFAINIAGCKPKQKSEPPEKLAESYLNYVKNGQSEKAIELYSDKMFSVFPKANWLKSLSVYHEYFGNLKSYELQHTKKVQNKSKEYSGIYTYLIYKVEYDKKENQEVFTIRQPIGGGASELAGHYMNVDVVEPEKLLERIFKEQAGETVTEEKPEKPEKPVPEKTIVKTTSLENISQQSSKEKDTAPEKEKISE
;
A
#
# COMPACT_ATOMS: atom_id res chain seq x y z
N MET A 1 46.99 42.19 4.95
CA MET A 1 46.15 41.73 3.82
C MET A 1 45.69 40.32 4.16
N PHE A 2 44.50 40.15 4.72
CA PHE A 2 43.97 38.84 5.14
C PHE A 2 42.98 38.35 4.08
N PHE A 3 43.26 37.20 3.47
CA PHE A 3 42.33 36.51 2.58
C PHE A 3 41.29 35.77 3.44
N ALA A 4 40.04 36.24 3.42
CA ALA A 4 38.91 35.51 3.96
C ALA A 4 38.54 34.38 2.99
N ILE A 5 38.91 33.15 3.33
CA ILE A 5 38.46 31.95 2.63
C ILE A 5 36.98 31.74 3.00
N ASN A 6 36.08 32.10 2.09
CA ASN A 6 34.66 31.71 2.18
C ASN A 6 34.60 30.19 1.98
N ILE A 7 34.56 29.44 3.08
CA ILE A 7 34.24 28.02 3.07
C ILE A 7 32.75 27.95 2.72
N ALA A 8 32.44 27.77 1.44
CA ALA A 8 31.09 27.47 0.99
C ALA A 8 30.62 26.25 1.79
N GLY A 9 29.66 26.47 2.69
CA GLY A 9 29.13 25.47 3.58
C GLY A 9 28.60 24.29 2.78
N CYS A 10 29.37 23.20 2.77
CA CYS A 10 28.90 21.91 2.34
C CYS A 10 27.78 21.52 3.31
N LYS A 11 26.52 21.79 2.95
CA LYS A 11 25.37 21.41 3.77
C LYS A 11 25.49 19.89 3.98
N PRO A 12 25.46 19.40 5.23
CA PRO A 12 25.54 17.97 5.49
C PRO A 12 24.47 17.28 4.66
N LYS A 13 24.90 16.30 3.84
CA LYS A 13 23.98 15.48 3.05
C LYS A 13 23.03 14.81 4.03
N GLN A 14 21.82 15.37 4.15
CA GLN A 14 20.77 14.84 5.01
C GLN A 14 20.57 13.38 4.61
N LYS A 15 20.82 12.47 5.54
CA LYS A 15 20.71 11.03 5.29
C LYS A 15 19.26 10.77 4.91
N SER A 16 19.04 10.22 3.71
CA SER A 16 17.68 9.94 3.24
C SER A 16 17.03 8.98 4.22
N GLU A 17 15.84 9.33 4.70
CA GLU A 17 15.08 8.42 5.55
C GLU A 17 14.72 7.15 4.76
N PRO A 18 14.62 5.99 5.45
CA PRO A 18 14.08 4.78 4.83
C PRO A 18 12.71 5.07 4.22
N PRO A 19 12.43 4.60 2.98
CA PRO A 19 11.15 4.80 2.31
C PRO A 19 9.93 4.45 3.18
N GLU A 20 10.04 3.39 3.97
CA GLU A 20 9.00 2.90 4.87
C GLU A 20 8.62 3.96 5.91
N LYS A 21 9.61 4.68 6.47
CA LYS A 21 9.33 5.74 7.44
C LYS A 21 8.51 6.89 6.87
N LEU A 22 8.68 7.20 5.59
CA LEU A 22 7.93 8.28 4.95
C LEU A 22 6.46 7.88 4.76
N ALA A 23 6.21 6.63 4.33
CA ALA A 23 4.85 6.07 4.22
C ALA A 23 4.19 5.93 5.60
N GLU A 24 4.91 5.43 6.61
CA GLU A 24 4.40 5.32 7.98
C GLU A 24 4.12 6.68 8.61
N SER A 25 4.94 7.69 8.33
CA SER A 25 4.67 9.06 8.79
C SER A 25 3.38 9.60 8.18
N TYR A 26 3.16 9.36 6.89
CA TYR A 26 1.90 9.69 6.22
C TYR A 26 0.71 9.01 6.89
N LEU A 27 0.76 7.68 7.05
CA LEU A 27 -0.31 6.89 7.66
C LEU A 27 -0.60 7.33 9.10
N ASN A 28 0.44 7.67 9.86
CA ASN A 28 0.29 8.22 11.20
C ASN A 28 -0.38 9.60 11.21
N TYR A 29 -0.05 10.50 10.29
CA TYR A 29 -0.75 11.77 10.19
C TYR A 29 -2.22 11.57 9.86
N VAL A 30 -2.54 10.71 8.89
CA VAL A 30 -3.92 10.38 8.52
C VAL A 30 -4.68 9.77 9.69
N LYS A 31 -4.09 8.78 10.38
CA LYS A 31 -4.65 8.13 11.58
C LYS A 31 -5.01 9.13 12.67
N ASN A 32 -4.23 10.19 12.83
CA ASN A 32 -4.43 11.23 13.83
C ASN A 32 -5.26 12.42 13.32
N GLY A 33 -5.91 12.31 12.16
CA GLY A 33 -6.72 13.38 11.56
C GLY A 33 -5.91 14.59 11.08
N GLN A 34 -4.60 14.45 10.91
CA GLN A 34 -3.67 15.51 10.51
C GLN A 34 -3.39 15.48 9.00
N SER A 35 -4.45 15.39 8.19
CA SER A 35 -4.33 15.23 6.72
C SER A 35 -3.54 16.36 6.04
N GLU A 36 -3.58 17.58 6.57
CA GLU A 36 -2.77 18.69 6.04
C GLU A 36 -1.27 18.44 6.18
N LYS A 37 -0.83 17.88 7.32
CA LYS A 37 0.58 17.49 7.54
C LYS A 37 0.97 16.30 6.68
N ALA A 38 0.06 15.34 6.49
CA ALA A 38 0.30 14.18 5.65
C ALA A 38 0.67 14.60 4.20
N ILE A 39 0.02 15.65 3.71
CA ILE A 39 0.23 16.17 2.35
C ILE A 39 1.57 16.88 2.18
N GLU A 40 2.15 17.43 3.25
CA GLU A 40 3.49 18.05 3.21
C GLU A 40 4.61 17.04 2.92
N LEU A 41 4.35 15.74 3.03
CA LEU A 41 5.31 14.69 2.72
C LEU A 41 5.44 14.39 1.22
N TYR A 42 4.50 14.87 0.40
CA TYR A 42 4.52 14.66 -1.05
C TYR A 42 5.56 15.57 -1.70
N SER A 43 6.15 15.07 -2.77
CA SER A 43 6.99 15.89 -3.64
C SER A 43 6.19 17.05 -4.24
N ASP A 44 6.80 18.23 -4.33
CA ASP A 44 6.21 19.39 -5.04
C ASP A 44 5.80 19.03 -6.47
N LYS A 45 6.57 18.13 -7.10
CA LYS A 45 6.34 17.68 -8.47
C LYS A 45 5.04 16.89 -8.61
N MET A 46 4.64 16.12 -7.60
CA MET A 46 3.32 15.48 -7.58
C MET A 46 2.20 16.52 -7.69
N PHE A 47 2.31 17.62 -6.95
CA PHE A 47 1.29 18.68 -6.97
C PHE A 47 1.30 19.52 -8.26
N SER A 48 2.35 19.44 -9.08
CA SER A 48 2.34 20.03 -10.42
C SER A 48 1.40 19.30 -11.38
N VAL A 49 1.15 18.01 -11.15
CA VAL A 49 0.23 17.18 -11.93
C VAL A 49 -1.14 17.07 -11.26
N PHE A 50 -1.17 16.95 -9.93
CA PHE A 50 -2.40 16.77 -9.17
C PHE A 50 -2.51 17.81 -8.04
N PRO A 51 -3.29 18.90 -8.21
CA PRO A 51 -3.30 20.00 -7.25
C PRO A 51 -3.62 19.57 -5.81
N LYS A 52 -2.91 20.17 -4.83
CA LYS A 52 -3.07 19.90 -3.39
C LYS A 52 -4.53 19.97 -2.90
N ALA A 53 -5.29 20.95 -3.38
CA ALA A 53 -6.71 21.10 -3.02
C ALA A 53 -7.57 19.89 -3.46
N ASN A 54 -7.29 19.34 -4.64
CA ASN A 54 -7.99 18.15 -5.13
C ASN A 54 -7.62 16.92 -4.29
N TRP A 55 -6.37 16.83 -3.84
CA TRP A 55 -5.91 15.75 -2.95
C TRP A 55 -6.62 15.78 -1.60
N LEU A 56 -6.70 16.96 -0.96
CA LEU A 56 -7.47 17.13 0.28
C LEU A 56 -8.93 16.71 0.11
N LYS A 57 -9.55 17.09 -1.02
CA LYS A 57 -10.93 16.69 -1.32
C LYS A 57 -11.05 15.17 -1.47
N SER A 58 -10.12 14.53 -2.18
CA SER A 58 -10.09 13.06 -2.30
C SER A 58 -9.95 12.39 -0.93
N LEU A 59 -9.05 12.88 -0.06
CA LEU A 59 -8.90 12.36 1.31
C LEU A 59 -10.18 12.49 2.14
N SER A 60 -10.90 13.60 2.01
CA SER A 60 -12.20 13.76 2.69
C SER A 60 -13.21 12.72 2.22
N VAL A 61 -13.29 12.46 0.91
CA VAL A 61 -14.16 11.42 0.34
C VAL A 61 -13.75 10.03 0.82
N TYR A 62 -12.45 9.75 0.89
CA TYR A 62 -11.94 8.49 1.42
C TYR A 62 -12.26 8.30 2.91
N HIS A 63 -12.11 9.34 3.73
CA HIS A 63 -12.51 9.30 5.15
C HIS A 63 -14.01 9.06 5.29
N GLU A 64 -14.85 9.68 4.45
CA GLU A 64 -16.29 9.43 4.48
C GLU A 64 -16.62 7.98 4.07
N TYR A 65 -15.91 7.44 3.08
CA TYR A 65 -16.19 6.12 2.53
C TYR A 65 -15.64 4.96 3.37
N PHE A 66 -14.39 5.07 3.85
CA PHE A 66 -13.70 4.04 4.64
C PHE A 66 -13.85 4.25 6.16
N GLY A 67 -14.08 5.48 6.63
CA GLY A 67 -14.02 5.85 8.04
C GLY A 67 -12.60 6.19 8.51
N ASN A 68 -12.35 6.18 9.82
CA ASN A 68 -11.02 6.50 10.35
C ASN A 68 -10.08 5.31 10.21
N LEU A 69 -8.79 5.60 10.00
CA LEU A 69 -7.74 4.60 9.96
C LEU A 69 -7.49 4.02 11.36
N LYS A 70 -7.49 2.69 11.50
CA LYS A 70 -7.24 1.98 12.76
C LYS A 70 -5.83 1.43 12.85
N SER A 71 -5.42 0.70 11.83
CA SER A 71 -4.15 -0.03 11.79
C SER A 71 -3.62 -0.10 10.36
N TYR A 72 -2.34 -0.42 10.21
CA TYR A 72 -1.72 -0.65 8.92
C TYR A 72 -0.56 -1.64 9.08
N GLU A 73 -0.31 -2.42 8.03
CA GLU A 73 0.75 -3.42 7.97
C GLU A 73 1.37 -3.44 6.56
N LEU A 74 2.70 -3.36 6.49
CA LEU A 74 3.42 -3.47 5.22
C LEU A 74 3.36 -4.92 4.71
N GLN A 75 2.77 -5.14 3.54
CA GLN A 75 2.63 -6.46 2.91
C GLN A 75 3.71 -6.73 1.87
N HIS A 76 4.06 -5.72 1.06
CA HIS A 76 4.99 -5.90 -0.05
C HIS A 76 5.85 -4.67 -0.30
N THR A 77 7.08 -4.91 -0.72
CA THR A 77 8.03 -3.88 -1.14
C THR A 77 8.63 -4.24 -2.49
N LYS A 78 8.51 -3.34 -3.47
CA LYS A 78 9.12 -3.49 -4.79
C LYS A 78 9.98 -2.27 -5.12
N LYS A 79 11.20 -2.51 -5.60
CA LYS A 79 12.12 -1.44 -6.01
C LYS A 79 12.31 -1.46 -7.52
N VAL A 80 12.23 -0.28 -8.15
CA VAL A 80 12.44 -0.09 -9.59
C VAL A 80 13.37 1.09 -9.79
N GLN A 81 14.42 0.91 -10.60
CA GLN A 81 15.30 2.00 -10.97
C GLN A 81 14.82 2.65 -12.27
N ASN A 82 14.53 3.95 -12.23
CA ASN A 82 14.29 4.76 -13.41
C ASN A 82 15.56 5.54 -13.75
N LYS A 83 16.02 5.46 -15.00
CA LYS A 83 17.23 6.14 -15.49
C LYS A 83 16.92 7.31 -16.44
N SER A 84 15.65 7.71 -16.58
CA SER A 84 15.25 8.85 -17.41
C SER A 84 15.91 10.15 -16.93
N LYS A 85 16.19 11.07 -17.87
CA LYS A 85 16.89 12.33 -17.55
C LYS A 85 16.07 13.22 -16.60
N GLU A 86 14.75 13.24 -16.73
CA GLU A 86 13.86 14.15 -16.00
C GLU A 86 13.38 13.60 -14.65
N TYR A 87 13.50 12.28 -14.45
CA TYR A 87 12.92 11.58 -13.31
C TYR A 87 13.75 10.37 -12.85
N SER A 88 15.07 10.47 -12.97
CA SER A 88 15.98 9.44 -12.48
C SER A 88 15.83 9.23 -10.96
N GLY A 89 15.85 7.98 -10.53
CA GLY A 89 15.63 7.63 -9.13
C GLY A 89 15.48 6.13 -8.92
N ILE A 90 15.62 5.71 -7.67
CA ILE A 90 15.10 4.43 -7.19
C ILE A 90 13.69 4.70 -6.66
N TYR A 91 12.71 4.05 -7.27
CA TYR A 91 11.31 4.10 -6.86
C TYR A 91 11.05 2.87 -6.00
N THR A 92 10.59 3.09 -4.78
CA THR A 92 10.18 2.04 -3.84
C THR A 92 8.66 2.10 -3.74
N TYR A 93 8.02 1.04 -4.23
CA TYR A 93 6.59 0.80 -4.09
C TYR A 93 6.36 0.00 -2.81
N LEU A 94 5.60 0.57 -1.89
CA LEU A 94 5.24 -0.04 -0.61
C LEU A 94 3.74 -0.29 -0.62
N ILE A 95 3.33 -1.54 -0.46
CA ILE A 95 1.92 -1.93 -0.38
C ILE A 95 1.59 -2.21 1.07
N TYR A 96 0.71 -1.39 1.63
CA TYR A 96 0.16 -1.58 2.97
C TYR A 96 -1.23 -2.17 2.89
N LYS A 97 -1.49 -3.14 3.76
CA LYS A 97 -2.83 -3.49 4.21
C LYS A 97 -3.24 -2.48 5.26
N VAL A 98 -4.37 -1.81 5.08
CA VAL A 98 -4.84 -0.72 5.95
C VAL A 98 -6.24 -1.05 6.43
N GLU A 99 -6.43 -1.07 7.75
CA GLU A 99 -7.74 -1.30 8.36
C GLU A 99 -8.39 0.04 8.71
N TYR A 100 -9.59 0.28 8.18
CA TYR A 100 -10.42 1.43 8.54
C TYR A 100 -11.63 1.02 9.38
N ASP A 101 -12.38 1.99 9.88
CA ASP A 101 -13.63 1.74 10.64
C ASP A 101 -14.64 0.90 9.89
N LYS A 102 -14.83 1.15 8.57
CA LYS A 102 -15.91 0.54 7.78
C LYS A 102 -15.45 -0.67 6.97
N LYS A 103 -14.24 -0.64 6.42
CA LYS A 103 -13.69 -1.74 5.62
C LYS A 103 -12.16 -1.72 5.59
N GLU A 104 -11.57 -2.86 5.25
CA GLU A 104 -10.15 -2.97 4.94
C GLU A 104 -9.86 -2.37 3.54
N ASN A 105 -8.63 -1.88 3.36
CA ASN A 105 -8.12 -1.44 2.08
C ASN A 105 -6.65 -1.82 1.85
N GLN A 106 -6.21 -1.70 0.60
CA GLN A 106 -4.80 -1.69 0.24
C GLN A 106 -4.38 -0.31 -0.27
N GLU A 107 -3.24 0.15 0.22
CA GLU A 107 -2.64 1.42 -0.18
C GLU A 107 -1.24 1.20 -0.72
N VAL A 108 -0.97 1.80 -1.87
CA VAL A 108 0.32 1.73 -2.54
C VAL A 108 0.98 3.10 -2.46
N PHE A 109 2.12 3.17 -1.78
CA PHE A 109 2.97 4.36 -1.73
C PHE A 109 4.13 4.21 -2.70
N THR A 110 4.38 5.24 -3.49
CA THR A 110 5.54 5.35 -4.37
C THR A 110 6.52 6.35 -3.79
N ILE A 111 7.64 5.87 -3.27
CA ILE A 111 8.70 6.71 -2.71
C ILE A 111 9.83 6.81 -3.71
N ARG A 112 10.26 8.02 -4.06
CA ARG A 112 11.40 8.25 -4.94
C ARG A 112 12.63 8.63 -4.13
N GLN A 113 13.75 7.98 -4.43
CA GLN A 113 15.08 8.37 -3.98
C GLN A 113 15.93 8.78 -5.20
N PRO A 114 16.30 10.07 -5.36
CA PRO A 114 17.08 10.53 -6.50
C PRO A 114 18.48 9.90 -6.59
N ILE A 115 18.92 9.51 -7.80
CA ILE A 115 20.24 8.87 -8.03
C ILE A 115 21.41 9.84 -7.73
N GLY A 116 21.21 11.14 -7.90
CA GLY A 116 22.22 12.17 -7.59
C GLY A 116 22.39 12.49 -6.10
N GLY A 117 21.67 11.76 -5.23
CA GLY A 117 21.49 12.13 -3.83
C GLY A 117 20.36 13.15 -3.65
N GLY A 118 19.83 13.21 -2.44
CA GLY A 118 18.64 13.99 -2.11
C GLY A 118 17.84 13.29 -1.02
N ALA A 119 16.85 14.00 -0.46
CA ALA A 119 15.88 13.39 0.42
C ALA A 119 14.97 12.44 -0.37
N SER A 120 14.51 11.37 0.30
CA SER A 120 13.41 10.56 -0.21
C SER A 120 12.14 11.41 -0.21
N GLU A 121 11.31 11.26 -1.24
CA GLU A 121 10.07 12.01 -1.38
C GLU A 121 8.90 11.08 -1.72
N LEU A 122 7.70 11.39 -1.22
CA LEU A 122 6.51 10.64 -1.57
C LEU A 122 6.02 11.11 -2.95
N ALA A 123 6.35 10.33 -3.97
CA ALA A 123 6.14 10.67 -5.38
C ALA A 123 4.75 10.26 -5.88
N GLY A 124 4.07 9.37 -5.17
CA GLY A 124 2.70 8.97 -5.48
C GLY A 124 2.08 8.16 -4.35
N HIS A 125 0.75 8.17 -4.33
CA HIS A 125 -0.07 7.37 -3.42
C HIS A 125 -1.31 6.94 -4.18
N TYR A 126 -1.63 5.67 -4.09
CA TYR A 126 -2.82 5.09 -4.67
C TYR A 126 -3.58 4.33 -3.59
N MET A 127 -4.83 4.73 -3.38
CA MET A 127 -5.77 4.00 -2.53
C MET A 127 -6.65 3.18 -3.44
N ASN A 128 -6.63 1.87 -3.23
CA ASN A 128 -7.49 0.98 -3.96
C ASN A 128 -8.94 1.22 -3.51
N VAL A 129 -9.90 1.43 -4.41
CA VAL A 129 -11.29 1.66 -3.98
C VAL A 129 -12.11 0.38 -4.10
N ASP A 130 -11.75 -0.50 -5.05
CA ASP A 130 -12.55 -1.67 -5.46
C ASP A 130 -11.75 -2.85 -6.09
N VAL A 131 -10.41 -2.85 -6.16
CA VAL A 131 -9.62 -3.91 -6.84
C VAL A 131 -9.27 -5.05 -5.89
N VAL A 132 -9.64 -6.27 -6.28
CA VAL A 132 -9.54 -7.50 -5.47
C VAL A 132 -8.12 -8.10 -5.45
N GLU A 133 -7.17 -7.61 -6.26
CA GLU A 133 -5.84 -8.23 -6.40
C GLU A 133 -4.67 -7.22 -6.53
N PRO A 134 -3.72 -7.16 -5.56
CA PRO A 134 -2.62 -6.19 -5.52
C PRO A 134 -1.61 -6.33 -6.68
N GLU A 135 -1.39 -7.54 -7.19
CA GLU A 135 -0.43 -7.79 -8.28
C GLU A 135 -0.91 -7.17 -9.61
N LYS A 136 -2.20 -7.30 -9.91
CA LYS A 136 -2.83 -6.67 -11.08
C LYS A 136 -2.76 -5.14 -11.03
N LEU A 137 -2.90 -4.57 -9.83
CA LEU A 137 -2.76 -3.13 -9.64
C LEU A 137 -1.32 -2.67 -9.91
N LEU A 138 -0.32 -3.39 -9.39
CA LEU A 138 1.08 -3.11 -9.69
C LEU A 138 1.34 -3.18 -11.20
N GLU A 139 0.89 -4.25 -11.86
CA GLU A 139 1.03 -4.38 -13.32
C GLU A 139 0.40 -3.21 -14.08
N ARG A 140 -0.81 -2.78 -13.72
CA ARG A 140 -1.49 -1.63 -14.32
C ARG A 140 -0.66 -0.36 -14.18
N ILE A 141 -0.17 -0.06 -12.96
CA ILE A 141 0.68 1.12 -12.70
C ILE A 141 1.96 1.06 -13.56
N PHE A 142 2.59 -0.11 -13.67
CA PHE A 142 3.80 -0.26 -14.49
C PHE A 142 3.52 -0.06 -15.98
N LYS A 143 2.42 -0.60 -16.49
CA LYS A 143 2.00 -0.41 -17.89
C LYS A 143 1.71 1.07 -18.18
N GLU A 144 0.97 1.75 -17.32
CA GLU A 144 0.68 3.18 -17.44
C GLU A 144 1.97 4.03 -17.42
N GLN A 145 2.91 3.74 -16.53
CA GLN A 145 4.21 4.44 -16.48
C GLN A 145 5.11 4.14 -17.67
N ALA A 146 4.98 2.98 -18.29
CA ALA A 146 5.68 2.63 -19.53
C ALA A 146 5.04 3.27 -20.78
N GLY A 147 3.90 3.95 -20.64
CA GLY A 147 3.14 4.51 -21.76
C GLY A 147 2.34 3.46 -22.52
N GLU A 148 2.14 2.26 -21.95
CA GLU A 148 1.29 1.23 -22.53
C GLU A 148 -0.17 1.52 -22.19
N THR A 149 -1.04 1.58 -23.20
CA THR A 149 -2.48 1.73 -23.02
C THR A 149 -3.04 0.46 -22.38
N VAL A 150 -3.43 0.55 -21.11
CA VAL A 150 -4.19 -0.51 -20.43
C VAL A 150 -5.62 -0.45 -20.95
N THR A 151 -5.96 -1.35 -21.88
CA THR A 151 -7.35 -1.56 -22.28
C THR A 151 -8.08 -2.12 -21.06
N GLU A 152 -8.97 -1.33 -20.47
CA GLU A 152 -9.80 -1.78 -19.36
C GLU A 152 -10.71 -2.89 -19.90
N GLU A 153 -10.41 -4.14 -19.57
CA GLU A 153 -11.29 -5.26 -19.89
C GLU A 153 -12.62 -4.99 -19.19
N LYS A 154 -13.63 -4.65 -20.00
CA LYS A 154 -14.98 -4.38 -19.54
C LYS A 154 -15.39 -5.53 -18.62
N PRO A 155 -15.78 -5.28 -17.35
CA PRO A 155 -16.12 -6.35 -16.44
C PRO A 155 -17.19 -7.22 -17.09
N GLU A 156 -16.84 -8.49 -17.31
CA GLU A 156 -17.74 -9.46 -17.88
C GLU A 156 -18.97 -9.50 -16.99
N LYS A 157 -20.11 -9.12 -17.57
CA LYS A 157 -21.38 -9.02 -16.87
C LYS A 157 -21.61 -10.36 -16.17
N PRO A 158 -21.87 -10.39 -14.84
CA PRO A 158 -22.10 -11.65 -14.16
C PRO A 158 -23.20 -12.40 -14.90
N GLU A 159 -22.84 -13.55 -15.45
CA GLU A 159 -23.75 -14.42 -16.16
C GLU A 159 -24.87 -14.75 -15.17
N LYS A 160 -26.11 -14.45 -15.56
CA LYS A 160 -27.27 -14.68 -14.68
C LYS A 160 -27.22 -16.14 -14.23
N PRO A 161 -27.42 -16.44 -12.94
CA PRO A 161 -27.52 -17.82 -12.49
C PRO A 161 -28.65 -18.48 -13.30
N VAL A 162 -28.28 -19.53 -14.04
CA VAL A 162 -29.25 -20.40 -14.71
C VAL A 162 -30.15 -20.94 -13.60
N PRO A 163 -31.49 -20.82 -13.72
CA PRO A 163 -32.38 -21.35 -12.70
C PRO A 163 -32.21 -22.87 -12.64
N GLU A 164 -31.63 -23.33 -11.54
CA GLU A 164 -31.48 -24.74 -11.20
C GLU A 164 -32.89 -25.32 -11.03
N LYS A 165 -33.28 -26.20 -11.97
CA LYS A 165 -34.55 -26.92 -11.90
C LYS A 165 -34.57 -27.75 -10.61
N THR A 166 -35.48 -27.38 -9.72
CA THR A 166 -35.87 -28.17 -8.55
C THR A 166 -36.23 -29.59 -8.99
N ILE A 167 -35.39 -30.56 -8.66
CA ILE A 167 -35.77 -31.97 -8.62
C ILE A 167 -35.86 -32.35 -7.15
N VAL A 168 -37.10 -32.37 -6.65
CA VAL A 168 -37.44 -32.98 -5.38
C VAL A 168 -37.26 -34.49 -5.56
N LYS A 169 -36.31 -35.10 -4.85
CA LYS A 169 -36.33 -36.53 -4.58
C LYS A 169 -36.05 -36.78 -3.10
N THR A 170 -37.16 -37.05 -2.42
CA THR A 170 -37.28 -37.61 -1.09
C THR A 170 -36.70 -39.03 -1.08
N THR A 171 -35.68 -39.28 -0.26
CA THR A 171 -35.51 -40.59 0.39
C THR A 171 -34.83 -40.39 1.73
N SER A 172 -35.59 -40.71 2.78
CA SER A 172 -35.13 -40.91 4.15
C SER A 172 -34.27 -42.17 4.24
N LEU A 173 -33.24 -42.19 5.09
CA LEU A 173 -32.87 -43.39 5.84
C LEU A 173 -32.02 -43.01 7.06
N GLU A 174 -32.49 -43.55 8.18
CA GLU A 174 -31.99 -43.41 9.53
C GLU A 174 -30.65 -44.14 9.79
N ASN A 175 -30.04 -43.73 10.90
CA ASN A 175 -29.24 -44.51 11.85
C ASN A 175 -27.89 -45.09 11.43
N ILE A 176 -26.86 -44.72 12.21
CA ILE A 176 -26.03 -45.57 13.10
C ILE A 176 -25.01 -44.58 13.73
N SER A 177 -25.20 -44.15 14.97
CA SER A 177 -24.76 -44.79 16.23
C SER A 177 -23.24 -44.85 16.44
N GLN A 178 -22.80 -43.93 17.32
CA GLN A 178 -21.88 -44.10 18.45
C GLN A 178 -20.37 -44.38 18.26
N GLN A 179 -19.66 -43.77 19.24
CA GLN A 179 -18.36 -44.06 19.85
C GLN A 179 -17.16 -43.30 19.28
N SER A 180 -16.17 -42.87 20.07
CA SER A 180 -15.99 -42.64 21.51
C SER A 180 -14.56 -42.11 21.64
N SER A 181 -14.34 -41.09 22.48
CA SER A 181 -13.13 -40.81 23.28
C SER A 181 -11.74 -41.28 22.79
N LYS A 182 -10.79 -40.34 22.65
CA LYS A 182 -9.56 -40.35 23.48
C LYS A 182 -8.69 -39.09 23.35
N GLU A 183 -8.51 -38.50 24.51
CA GLU A 183 -7.45 -37.64 25.03
C GLU A 183 -6.02 -38.12 24.68
N LYS A 184 -5.11 -37.18 24.37
CA LYS A 184 -3.73 -37.21 24.91
C LYS A 184 -2.99 -35.89 24.76
N ASP A 185 -2.53 -35.40 25.91
CA ASP A 185 -1.46 -34.43 26.12
C ASP A 185 -0.20 -34.73 25.32
N THR A 186 0.49 -33.68 24.85
CA THR A 186 1.96 -33.63 24.86
C THR A 186 2.43 -32.17 24.98
N ALA A 187 3.23 -31.91 26.02
CA ALA A 187 3.89 -30.62 26.30
C ALA A 187 5.11 -30.39 25.39
N PRO A 188 5.59 -29.14 25.23
CA PRO A 188 6.79 -28.84 24.45
C PRO A 188 8.09 -29.02 25.25
N GLU A 189 9.03 -29.73 24.65
CA GLU A 189 10.42 -29.88 25.09
C GLU A 189 11.20 -28.58 24.85
N LYS A 190 11.83 -28.06 25.91
CA LYS A 190 12.78 -26.95 25.85
C LYS A 190 14.18 -27.53 25.61
N GLU A 191 14.74 -27.29 24.44
CA GLU A 191 16.17 -27.52 24.22
C GLU A 191 16.96 -26.26 24.57
N LYS A 192 17.94 -26.45 25.43
CA LYS A 192 18.80 -25.46 26.08
C LYS A 192 20.13 -25.50 25.33
N ILE A 193 20.44 -24.48 24.54
CA ILE A 193 21.76 -24.34 23.90
C ILE A 193 22.75 -23.86 24.97
N SER A 194 23.79 -24.66 25.19
CA SER A 194 24.92 -24.40 26.07
C SER A 194 25.97 -23.47 25.45
N GLU A 195 26.77 -22.91 26.34
CA GLU A 195 27.94 -22.02 26.20
C GLU A 195 28.91 -22.31 25.04
#